data_AF-A0AAW9JSL6-F1
#
_entry.id   AF-A0AAW9JSL6-F1
#
_cell.length_a   1.000
_cell.length_b   1.000
_cell.length_c   1.000
_cell.angle_alpha   90.00
_cell.angle_beta   90.00
_cell.angle_gamma   90.00
#
_symmetry.space_group_name_H-M   'P 1'
#
loop_
_entity.id
_entity.type
_entity.pdbx_description
1 polymer ?
#
loop_
_entity_poly.entity_id
_entity_poly.type
_entity_poly.pdbx_seq_one_letter_code
_entity_poly.pdbx_strand_id
1 'polypeptide(L)'
;MIFLFRFDIKDDGMDFILNEKIAEDMIPYYDEMLRPLAASLSQTLNFYRAFSKHPTILSCRILDNNELEIMLSKGLGQYIDPYTKNQIIFENGKLIADILMEVMNHQTIYR
;
A
#
# COMPACT_ATOMS: atom_id res chain seq x y z
N MET A 1 5.30 9.64 -12.57
CA MET A 1 4.70 8.99 -11.39
C MET A 1 5.13 7.53 -11.36
N ILE A 2 5.53 7.02 -10.19
CA ILE A 2 5.98 5.63 -9.98
C ILE A 2 4.93 4.91 -9.12
N PHE A 3 4.42 3.79 -9.61
CA PHE A 3 3.55 2.91 -8.80
C PHE A 3 4.38 2.16 -7.76
N LEU A 4 3.93 2.14 -6.50
CA LEU A 4 4.56 1.34 -5.44
C LEU A 4 3.76 0.08 -5.16
N PHE A 5 2.53 0.23 -4.67
CA PHE A 5 1.65 -0.90 -4.37
C PHE A 5 0.18 -0.50 -4.45
N ARG A 6 -0.71 -1.50 -4.50
CA ARG A 6 -2.14 -1.33 -4.30
C ARG A 6 -2.78 -2.54 -3.65
N PHE A 7 -3.96 -2.31 -3.08
CA PHE A 7 -4.86 -3.35 -2.62
C PHE A 7 -6.06 -3.41 -3.56
N ASP A 8 -6.30 -4.58 -4.15
CA ASP A 8 -7.44 -4.83 -5.03
C ASP A 8 -8.42 -5.80 -4.36
N ILE A 9 -9.71 -5.52 -4.46
CA ILE A 9 -10.78 -6.39 -3.97
C ILE A 9 -10.88 -7.63 -4.85
N LYS A 10 -11.00 -8.79 -4.20
CA LYS A 10 -11.32 -10.09 -4.81
C LYS A 10 -12.59 -10.67 -4.19
N ASP A 11 -13.17 -11.68 -4.83
CA ASP A 11 -14.43 -12.28 -4.40
C ASP A 11 -14.35 -12.80 -2.94
N ASP A 12 -13.23 -13.42 -2.58
CA ASP A 12 -12.96 -14.04 -1.27
C ASP A 12 -12.07 -13.19 -0.33
N GLY A 13 -11.59 -12.03 -0.76
CA GLY A 13 -10.69 -11.22 0.06
C GLY A 13 -10.11 -10.03 -0.70
N MET A 14 -8.79 -9.85 -0.58
CA MET A 14 -8.07 -8.79 -1.26
C MET A 14 -6.66 -9.23 -1.63
N ASP A 15 -6.20 -8.74 -2.77
CA ASP A 15 -4.83 -8.92 -3.24
C ASP A 15 -3.99 -7.70 -2.87
N PHE A 16 -2.79 -7.95 -2.36
CA PHE A 16 -1.74 -6.97 -2.27
C PHE A 16 -0.84 -7.08 -3.51
N ILE A 17 -0.85 -6.05 -4.35
CA ILE A 17 -0.09 -5.99 -5.59
C ILE A 17 1.05 -5.01 -5.41
N LEU A 18 2.27 -5.49 -5.54
CA LEU A 18 3.50 -4.71 -5.48
C LEU A 18 4.00 -4.39 -6.89
N ASN A 19 4.74 -3.29 -7.05
CA ASN A 19 5.49 -3.02 -8.27
C ASN A 19 6.48 -4.16 -8.55
N GLU A 20 6.42 -4.72 -9.76
CA GLU A 20 7.20 -5.90 -10.16
C GLU A 20 8.71 -5.70 -9.98
N LYS A 21 9.25 -4.52 -10.35
CA LYS A 21 10.68 -4.24 -10.20
C LYS A 21 11.10 -4.18 -8.73
N ILE A 22 10.29 -3.54 -7.89
CA ILE A 22 10.55 -3.51 -6.44
C ILE A 22 10.47 -4.91 -5.84
N ALA A 23 9.54 -5.74 -6.34
CA ALA A 23 9.40 -7.13 -5.90
C ALA A 23 10.62 -8.00 -6.30
N GLU A 24 11.16 -7.82 -7.50
CA GLU A 24 12.38 -8.48 -7.97
C GLU A 24 13.59 -8.11 -7.10
N ASP A 25 13.62 -6.87 -6.62
CA ASP A 25 14.71 -6.30 -5.81
C ASP A 25 14.55 -6.57 -4.30
N MET A 26 13.45 -7.21 -3.90
CA MET A 26 13.10 -7.44 -2.50
C MET A 26 13.98 -8.53 -1.88
N ILE A 27 14.84 -8.15 -0.93
CA ILE A 27 15.60 -9.12 -0.11
C ILE A 27 14.76 -9.61 1.08
N PRO A 28 15.06 -10.80 1.66
CA PRO A 28 14.28 -11.39 2.75
C PRO A 28 14.05 -10.45 3.95
N TYR A 29 15.04 -9.62 4.30
CA TYR A 29 14.93 -8.66 5.38
C TYR A 29 13.73 -7.69 5.22
N TYR A 30 13.58 -7.08 4.04
CA TYR A 30 12.48 -6.16 3.79
C TYR A 30 11.15 -6.88 3.62
N ASP A 31 11.15 -8.07 3.02
CA ASP A 31 9.95 -8.90 2.86
C ASP A 31 9.37 -9.32 4.23
N GLU A 32 10.23 -9.72 5.19
CA GLU A 32 9.84 -10.05 6.55
C GLU A 32 9.21 -8.86 7.30
N MET A 33 9.66 -7.63 7.03
CA MET A 33 9.07 -6.41 7.58
C MET A 33 7.74 -6.04 6.88
N LEU A 34 7.67 -6.23 5.56
CA LEU A 34 6.56 -5.83 4.71
C LEU A 34 5.31 -6.69 4.92
N ARG A 35 5.48 -8.02 4.96
CA ARG A 35 4.37 -8.98 5.03
C ARG A 35 3.38 -8.73 6.17
N PRO A 36 3.79 -8.57 7.44
CA PRO A 36 2.84 -8.35 8.53
C PRO A 36 2.07 -7.02 8.37
N LEU A 37 2.71 -5.97 7.85
CA LEU A 37 2.06 -4.69 7.59
C LEU A 37 1.02 -4.82 6.46
N ALA A 38 1.39 -5.46 5.35
CA ALA A 38 0.50 -5.70 4.23
C ALA A 38 -0.70 -6.58 4.64
N ALA A 39 -0.47 -7.62 5.45
CA ALA A 39 -1.52 -8.49 5.96
C ALA A 39 -2.49 -7.73 6.91
N SER A 40 -1.97 -6.95 7.86
CA SER A 40 -2.77 -6.15 8.79
C SER A 40 -3.62 -5.10 8.07
N LEU A 41 -3.01 -4.38 7.12
CA LEU A 41 -3.70 -3.38 6.32
C LEU A 41 -4.76 -4.02 5.42
N SER A 42 -4.46 -5.20 4.85
CA SER A 42 -5.45 -5.98 4.11
C SER A 42 -6.64 -6.37 5.00
N GLN A 43 -6.42 -6.91 6.19
CA GLN A 43 -7.53 -7.24 7.08
C GLN A 43 -8.40 -6.01 7.39
N THR A 44 -7.77 -4.86 7.66
CA THR A 44 -8.46 -3.59 7.93
C THR A 44 -9.30 -3.13 6.73
N LEU A 45 -8.71 -3.08 5.53
CA LEU A 45 -9.38 -2.64 4.32
C LEU A 45 -10.52 -3.60 3.90
N ASN A 46 -10.40 -4.89 4.21
CA ASN A 46 -11.40 -5.91 3.86
C ASN A 46 -12.74 -5.66 4.56
N PHE A 47 -12.74 -5.08 5.77
CA PHE A 47 -13.97 -4.66 6.47
C PHE A 47 -14.77 -3.62 5.68
N TYR A 48 -14.08 -2.82 4.86
CA TYR A 48 -14.70 -1.74 4.09
C TYR A 48 -14.95 -2.10 2.61
N ARG A 49 -14.62 -3.34 2.18
CA ARG A 49 -14.71 -3.76 0.77
C ARG A 49 -16.09 -3.54 0.16
N ALA A 50 -17.15 -3.80 0.93
CA ALA A 50 -18.54 -3.69 0.47
C ALA A 50 -18.97 -2.24 0.18
N PHE A 51 -18.24 -1.25 0.70
CA PHE A 51 -18.50 0.17 0.47
C PHE A 51 -17.69 0.74 -0.70
N SER A 52 -16.73 0.00 -1.23
CA SER A 52 -15.94 0.42 -2.39
C SER A 52 -16.71 0.17 -3.68
N LYS A 53 -16.73 1.17 -4.56
CA LYS A 53 -17.28 1.05 -5.93
C LYS A 53 -16.23 0.71 -6.97
N HIS A 54 -14.97 0.61 -6.55
CA HIS A 54 -13.81 0.39 -7.41
C HIS A 54 -13.05 -0.86 -6.98
N PRO A 55 -12.47 -1.62 -7.95
CA PRO A 55 -11.67 -2.79 -7.63
C PRO A 55 -10.47 -2.46 -6.73
N THR A 56 -9.73 -1.40 -7.05
CA THR A 56 -8.65 -0.91 -6.20
C THR A 56 -9.21 -0.11 -5.03
N ILE A 57 -8.98 -0.58 -3.81
CA ILE A 57 -9.49 0.03 -2.58
C ILE A 57 -8.51 1.04 -1.98
N LEU A 58 -7.21 0.79 -2.12
CA LEU A 58 -6.12 1.65 -1.68
C LEU A 58 -4.97 1.53 -2.70
N SER A 59 -4.33 2.64 -3.04
CA SER A 59 -3.09 2.62 -3.84
C SER A 59 -2.08 3.62 -3.35
N CYS A 60 -0.81 3.31 -3.57
CA CYS A 60 0.31 4.18 -3.22
C CYS A 60 1.23 4.38 -4.42
N ARG A 61 1.62 5.63 -4.66
CA ARG A 61 2.45 6.06 -5.79
C ARG A 61 3.38 7.20 -5.37
N ILE A 62 4.50 7.35 -6.06
CA ILE A 62 5.36 8.54 -5.99
C ILE A 62 5.02 9.45 -7.15
N LEU A 63 4.65 10.69 -6.86
CA LEU A 63 4.30 11.71 -7.84
C LEU A 63 5.53 12.29 -8.55
N ASP A 64 5.32 13.09 -9.60
CA ASP A 64 6.42 13.70 -10.37
C ASP A 64 7.26 14.71 -9.58
N ASN A 65 6.72 15.21 -8.46
CA ASN A 65 7.42 16.08 -7.50
C ASN A 65 8.12 15.29 -6.38
N ASN A 66 8.23 13.97 -6.52
CA ASN A 66 8.76 13.03 -5.51
C ASN A 66 7.95 12.94 -4.21
N GLU A 67 6.73 13.49 -4.16
CA GLU A 67 5.85 13.29 -3.01
C GLU A 67 5.16 11.93 -3.06
N LEU A 68 4.93 11.36 -1.87
CA LEU A 68 4.18 10.12 -1.71
C LEU A 68 2.68 10.42 -1.71
N GLU A 69 1.93 9.75 -2.58
CA GLU A 69 0.48 9.79 -2.62
C GLU A 69 -0.08 8.44 -2.21
N ILE A 70 -0.86 8.42 -1.13
CA ILE A 70 -1.66 7.27 -0.70
C ILE A 70 -3.13 7.64 -0.84
N MET A 71 -3.85 6.91 -1.68
CA MET A 71 -5.26 7.19 -1.98
C MET A 71 -6.15 6.00 -1.67
N LEU A 72 -7.23 6.26 -0.93
CA LEU A 72 -8.39 5.38 -0.88
C LEU A 72 -9.23 5.51 -2.15
N SER A 73 -10.01 4.47 -2.45
CA SER A 73 -11.00 4.55 -3.52
C SER A 73 -11.98 5.71 -3.29
N LYS A 74 -12.38 6.35 -4.39
CA LYS A 74 -13.17 7.58 -4.34
C LYS A 74 -14.45 7.38 -3.53
N GLY A 75 -14.65 8.22 -2.51
CA GLY A 75 -15.83 8.20 -1.64
C GLY A 75 -15.76 7.17 -0.50
N LEU A 76 -14.80 6.24 -0.48
CA LEU A 76 -14.69 5.24 0.58
C LEU A 76 -14.39 5.85 1.94
N GLY A 77 -13.57 6.91 1.97
CA GLY A 77 -13.14 7.58 3.19
C GLY A 77 -14.26 8.23 4.02
N GLN A 78 -15.50 8.25 3.54
CA GLN A 78 -16.69 8.69 4.30
C GLN A 78 -17.25 7.58 5.22
N TYR A 79 -16.94 6.32 4.94
CA TYR A 79 -17.40 5.16 5.71
C TYR A 79 -16.40 4.74 6.80
N ILE A 80 -15.25 5.39 6.86
CA ILE A 80 -14.14 5.07 7.77
C ILE A 80 -14.03 6.22 8.76
N ASP A 81 -14.04 5.90 10.05
CA ASP A 81 -13.88 6.90 11.09
C ASP A 81 -12.49 7.57 10.99
N PRO A 82 -12.34 8.84 11.44
CA PRO A 82 -11.09 9.57 11.28
C PRO A 82 -9.87 8.89 11.90
N TYR A 83 -10.04 8.18 13.02
CA TYR A 83 -8.94 7.51 13.70
C TYR A 83 -8.45 6.33 12.85
N THR A 84 -9.36 5.42 12.46
CA THR A 84 -9.00 4.28 11.61
C THR A 84 -8.41 4.73 10.28
N LYS A 85 -9.01 5.74 9.65
CA LYS A 85 -8.53 6.25 8.36
C LYS A 85 -7.10 6.79 8.47
N ASN A 86 -6.83 7.66 9.43
CA ASN A 86 -5.56 8.36 9.50
C ASN A 86 -4.48 7.51 10.19
N GLN A 87 -4.78 6.99 11.38
CA GLN A 87 -3.80 6.34 12.26
C GLN A 87 -3.58 4.86 11.93
N ILE A 88 -4.54 4.21 11.26
CA ILE A 88 -4.40 2.81 10.88
C ILE A 88 -4.10 2.71 9.39
N ILE A 89 -4.99 3.18 8.52
CA ILE A 89 -4.85 2.95 7.09
C ILE A 89 -3.69 3.76 6.48
N PHE A 90 -3.67 5.08 6.69
CA PHE A 90 -2.64 5.91 6.07
C PHE A 90 -1.27 5.76 6.71
N GLU A 91 -1.16 5.64 8.04
CA GLU A 91 0.13 5.35 8.69
C GLU A 91 0.69 3.97 8.28
N ASN A 92 -0.11 2.89 8.25
CA ASN A 92 0.40 1.60 7.74
C ASN A 92 0.77 1.68 6.26
N GLY A 93 -0.04 2.38 5.44
CA GLY A 93 0.28 2.60 4.03
C GLY A 93 1.61 3.33 3.84
N LYS A 94 1.89 4.30 4.71
CA LYS A 94 3.15 5.05 4.72
C LYS A 94 4.33 4.17 5.15
N LEU A 95 4.19 3.39 6.23
CA LEU A 95 5.23 2.45 6.67
C LEU A 95 5.59 1.44 5.58
N ILE A 96 4.58 0.92 4.87
CA ILE A 96 4.81 0.06 3.70
C ILE A 96 5.60 0.82 2.64
N ALA A 97 5.18 2.03 2.28
CA ALA A 97 5.88 2.85 1.29
C ALA A 97 7.34 3.15 1.68
N ASP A 98 7.60 3.46 2.95
CA ASP A 98 8.94 3.71 3.47
C ASP A 98 9.85 2.49 3.27
N ILE A 99 9.36 1.27 3.57
CA ILE A 99 10.10 0.02 3.29
C ILE A 99 10.41 -0.12 1.80
N LEU A 100 9.43 0.13 0.93
CA LEU A 100 9.62 0.00 -0.52
C LEU A 100 10.59 1.04 -1.07
N MET A 101 10.61 2.26 -0.50
CA MET A 101 11.58 3.28 -0.86
C MET A 101 13.00 2.88 -0.42
N GLU A 102 13.16 2.23 0.73
CA GLU A 102 14.46 1.67 1.15
C GLU A 102 14.95 0.59 0.18
N VAL A 103 14.08 -0.30 -0.30
CA VAL A 103 14.42 -1.29 -1.34
C VAL A 103 14.92 -0.60 -2.61
N MET A 104 14.22 0.45 -3.06
CA MET A 104 14.61 1.25 -4.23
C MET A 104 15.94 2.00 -4.04
N ASN A 105 16.19 2.52 -2.83
CA ASN A 105 17.42 3.26 -2.52
C ASN A 105 18.62 2.31 -2.42
N HIS A 106 18.44 1.12 -1.84
CA HIS A 106 19.48 0.11 -1.74
C HIS A 106 20.02 -0.25 -3.12
N GLN A 107 19.15 -0.36 -4.14
CA GLN A 107 19.55 -0.55 -5.54
C GLN A 107 20.40 0.59 -6.12
N THR A 108 20.12 1.83 -5.72
CA THR A 108 20.82 3.03 -6.25
C THR A 108 22.26 3.10 -5.73
N ILE A 109 22.55 2.47 -4.58
CA ILE A 109 23.89 2.46 -3.97
C ILE A 109 24.81 1.39 -4.57
N TYR A 110 24.25 0.29 -5.10
CA TYR A 110 25.02 -0.84 -5.66
C TYR A 110 25.07 -0.87 -7.20
N ARG A 111 24.66 0.21 -7.88
CA ARG A 111 24.83 0.43 -9.33
C ARG A 111 25.80 1.57 -9.60
#